data_AF-A0A9D9HUL0-F1
#
_entry.id   AF-A0A9D9HUL0-F1
#
_cell.length_a   1.000
_cell.length_b   1.000
_cell.length_c   1.000
_cell.angle_alpha   90.00
_cell.angle_beta   90.00
_cell.angle_gamma   90.00
#
_symmetry.space_group_name_H-M   'P 1'
#
loop_
_entity.id
_entity.type
_entity.pdbx_description
1 polymer ?
#
loop_
_entity_poly.entity_id
_entity_poly.type
_entity_poly.pdbx_seq_one_letter_code
_entity_poly.pdbx_strand_id
1 'polypeptide(L)' 'MKTRKQAAIELQPIYNSMEVRKNTIATLMRKLWFDGTNWRCNGIGYDYTI' A
#
# COMPACT_ATOMS: atom_id res chain seq x y z
N MET A 1 -10.86 1.89 12.43
CA MET A 1 -10.19 2.25 11.16
C MET A 1 -8.69 2.08 11.33
N LYS A 2 -8.01 1.31 10.46
CA LYS A 2 -6.55 1.16 10.51
C LYS A 2 -5.90 2.53 10.30
N THR A 3 -4.81 2.79 11.01
CA THR A 3 -3.97 3.97 10.71
C THR A 3 -3.25 3.78 9.37
N ARG A 4 -2.89 4.88 8.70
CA ARG A 4 -2.09 4.83 7.46
C ARG A 4 -0.80 4.02 7.63
N LYS A 5 -0.17 4.09 8.81
CA LYS A 5 1.04 3.33 9.14
C LYS A 5 0.76 1.83 9.23
N GLN A 6 -0.32 1.42 9.90
CA GLN A 6 -0.73 0.00 9.97
C GLN A 6 -1.05 -0.55 8.57
N ALA A 7 -1.80 0.20 7.77
CA ALA A 7 -2.11 -0.19 6.39
C ALA A 7 -0.83 -0.34 5.54
N ALA A 8 0.16 0.55 5.70
CA ALA A 8 1.43 0.44 5.00
C ALA A 8 2.23 -0.80 5.41
N ILE A 9 2.27 -1.13 6.70
CA ILE A 9 2.97 -2.33 7.19
C ILE A 9 2.34 -3.60 6.60
N GLU A 10 1.01 -3.64 6.53
CA GLU A 10 0.27 -4.81 6.04
C GLU A 10 0.35 -4.95 4.52
N LEU A 11 0.30 -3.83 3.79
CA LEU A 11 0.27 -3.82 2.33
C LEU A 11 1.67 -3.94 1.70
N GLN A 12 2.73 -3.55 2.41
CA GLN A 12 4.11 -3.63 1.91
C GLN A 12 4.54 -5.02 1.45
N PRO A 13 4.37 -6.12 2.20
CA PRO A 13 4.78 -7.45 1.74
C PRO A 13 4.03 -7.88 0.48
N ILE A 14 2.74 -7.51 0.34
CA ILE A 14 1.92 -7.82 -0.85
C ILE A 14 2.40 -7.01 -2.05
N TYR A 15 2.59 -5.70 -1.89
CA TYR A 15 3.12 -4.84 -2.95
C TYR A 15 4.50 -5.34 -3.41
N ASN A 16 5.36 -5.67 -2.44
CA ASN A 16 6.73 -6.13 -2.72
C ASN A 16 6.80 -7.58 -3.20
N SER A 17 5.76 -8.41 -3.10
CA SER A 17 5.75 -9.72 -3.75
C SER A 17 5.36 -9.61 -5.22
N MET A 18 4.45 -8.68 -5.54
CA MET A 18 3.85 -8.54 -6.87
C MET A 18 4.61 -7.59 -7.80
N GLU A 19 5.22 -6.52 -7.27
CA GLU A 19 5.91 -5.51 -8.08
C GLU A 19 7.41 -5.78 -8.20
N VAL A 20 8.01 -5.50 -9.36
CA VAL A 20 9.47 -5.61 -9.55
C VAL A 20 10.22 -4.59 -8.69
N ARG A 21 9.74 -3.33 -8.66
CA ARG A 21 10.34 -2.25 -7.87
C ARG A 21 9.78 -2.28 -6.45
N LYS A 22 10.62 -2.69 -5.51
CA LYS A 22 10.25 -2.79 -4.10
C LYS A 22 10.23 -1.40 -3.46
N ASN A 23 9.21 -1.15 -2.64
CA ASN A 23 9.05 0.09 -1.90
C ASN A 23 9.32 -0.11 -0.41
N THR A 24 9.89 0.91 0.22
CA THR A 24 9.97 1.03 1.68
C THR A 24 8.58 1.35 2.26
N ILE A 25 8.38 1.13 3.57
CA ILE A 25 7.16 1.54 4.26
C ILE A 25 6.92 3.04 4.09
N ALA A 26 7.98 3.85 4.21
CA ALA A 26 7.89 5.29 4.06
C ALA A 26 7.40 5.70 2.66
N THR A 27 7.92 5.05 1.61
CA THR A 27 7.44 5.28 0.23
C THR A 27 5.98 4.86 0.09
N LEU A 28 5.61 3.69 0.61
CA LEU A 28 4.25 3.16 0.50
C LEU A 28 3.24 4.05 1.25
N MET A 29 3.58 4.54 2.43
CA MET A 29 2.77 5.51 3.18
C MET A 29 2.46 6.77 2.39
N ARG A 30 3.36 7.24 1.52
CA ARG A 30 3.12 8.41 0.65
C ARG A 30 2.23 8.09 -0.54
N LYS A 31 2.20 6.83 -0.99
CA LYS A 31 1.37 6.37 -2.10
C LYS A 31 -0.04 5.95 -1.67
N LEU A 32 -0.23 5.66 -0.38
CA LEU A 32 -1.52 5.23 0.17
C LEU A 32 -2.52 6.39 0.21
N TRP A 33 -3.72 6.11 -0.25
CA TRP A 33 -4.88 7.00 -0.14
C TRP A 33 -6.08 6.22 0.42
N PHE A 34 -7.04 6.92 1.01
CA PHE A 34 -8.23 6.31 1.60
C PHE A 34 -9.44 6.66 0.74
N ASP A 35 -10.20 5.66 0.30
CA ASP A 35 -11.34 5.85 -0.61
C ASP A 35 -12.66 6.13 0.13
N GLY A 36 -12.63 6.14 1.48
CA GLY A 36 -13.80 6.24 2.34
C GLY A 36 -14.10 4.94 3.11
N THR A 37 -13.56 3.81 2.65
CA THR A 37 -13.75 2.47 3.25
C THR A 37 -12.41 1.75 3.49
N ASN A 38 -11.52 1.75 2.50
CA ASN A 38 -10.27 1.00 2.48
C ASN A 38 -9.06 1.89 2.18
N TRP A 39 -7.89 1.41 2.59
CA TRP A 39 -6.61 1.98 2.19
C TRP A 39 -6.16 1.39 0.86
N ARG A 40 -5.86 2.23 -0.13
CA ARG A 40 -5.51 1.82 -1.49
C ARG A 40 -4.16 2.33 -1.93
N CYS A 41 -3.45 1.55 -2.74
CA CYS A 41 -2.18 1.92 -3.36
C CYS A 41 -2.11 1.37 -4.78
N ASN A 42 -1.81 2.24 -5.74
CA ASN A 42 -1.63 1.82 -7.14
C ASN A 42 -0.17 1.42 -7.40
N GLY A 43 0.02 0.19 -7.86
CA GLY A 43 1.25 -0.32 -8.46
C GLY A 43 1.35 -0.02 -9.94
N ILE A 44 2.25 -0.73 -10.64
CA ILE A 44 2.37 -0.62 -12.10
C ILE A 44 1.26 -1.44 -12.77
N GLY A 45 0.94 -2.63 -12.25
CA GLY A 45 -0.04 -3.54 -12.84
C GLY A 45 -1.26 -3.82 -11.97
N TYR A 46 -1.26 -3.39 -10.70
CA TYR A 46 -2.27 -3.79 -9.72
C TYR A 46 -2.72 -2.63 -8.82
N ASP A 47 -3.93 -2.74 -8.33
CA ASP A 47 -4.52 -1.87 -7.31
C ASP A 47 -4.60 -2.66 -5.99
N TYR A 48 -3.74 -2.31 -5.04
CA TYR A 48 -3.63 -2.98 -3.76
C TYR A 48 -4.56 -2.29 -2.77
N THR A 49 -5.40 -3.07 -2.07
CA THR A 49 -6.43 -2.54 -1.15
C THR A 49 -6.41 -3.31 0.18
N ILE A 50 -6.57 -2.60 1.32
CA ILE A 50 -6.57 -3.19 2.66
C ILE A 50 -7.34 -2.43 3.74
#